data_AF-A0A1F4UR75-F1
#
_entry.id   AF-A0A1F4UR75-F1
#
_cell.length_a   1.000
_cell.length_b   1.000
_cell.length_c   1.000
_cell.angle_alpha   90.00
_cell.angle_beta   90.00
_cell.angle_gamma   90.00
#
_symmetry.space_group_name_H-M   'P 1'
#
loop_
_entity.id
_entity.type
_entity.pdbx_description
1 polymer ?
#
loop_
_entity_poly.entity_id
_entity_poly.type
_entity_poly.pdbx_seq_one_letter_code
_entity_poly.pdbx_strand_id
1 'polypeptide(L)'
;MAMNEESVNQLKQIEPHATNGISWKTVAIISLVVSGLLFLLILALIARRPMLPPQPLGPLPLEVAQPEIKQNAMTPVPTKQETEKIDVFTFPSDAFFLREGEASVQSLSQNFDTDKELVELTLSGRRDKEERSYIITMPTFDDISEPKISFQEKYGCFSVSTSGYTGYYVFKIQDGKHIDTGKQYSNCVTWIDDHRVIIAEKLYDTQEISFYILDAETNSKQVISTLTQ
;
A
#
# COMPACT_ATOMS: atom_id res chain seq x y z
N MET A 1 -5.27 -29.25 58.62
CA MET A 1 -4.23 -28.73 57.70
C MET A 1 -4.93 -28.24 56.45
N ALA A 2 -4.64 -27.00 56.04
CA ALA A 2 -5.01 -26.33 54.78
C ALA A 2 -6.53 -26.12 54.54
N MET A 3 -7.02 -25.00 53.99
CA MET A 3 -6.39 -23.86 53.33
C MET A 3 -7.25 -22.61 53.54
N ASN A 4 -6.55 -21.47 53.60
CA ASN A 4 -7.06 -20.13 53.91
C ASN A 4 -7.62 -19.47 52.63
N GLU A 5 -8.79 -18.84 52.72
CA GLU A 5 -9.44 -18.10 51.64
C GLU A 5 -8.85 -16.69 51.47
N GLU A 6 -8.63 -16.33 50.21
CA GLU A 6 -8.78 -15.02 49.56
C GLU A 6 -8.22 -13.74 50.21
N SER A 7 -7.11 -13.27 49.63
CA SER A 7 -6.70 -11.86 49.67
C SER A 7 -7.30 -11.08 48.50
N VAL A 8 -8.23 -10.18 48.81
CA VAL A 8 -8.83 -9.19 47.90
C VAL A 8 -7.77 -8.17 47.46
N ASN A 9 -7.47 -8.15 46.17
CA ASN A 9 -6.61 -7.15 45.53
C ASN A 9 -7.28 -5.77 45.52
N GLN A 10 -6.73 -4.82 46.29
CA GLN A 10 -7.06 -3.41 46.17
C GLN A 10 -6.25 -2.77 45.04
N LEU A 11 -6.86 -2.66 43.86
CA LEU A 11 -6.37 -1.76 42.81
C LEU A 11 -6.77 -0.33 43.19
N LYS A 12 -5.77 0.39 43.70
CA LYS A 12 -5.82 1.80 44.04
C LYS A 12 -6.12 2.61 42.77
N GLN A 13 -7.33 3.16 42.70
CA GLN A 13 -7.79 4.06 41.65
C GLN A 13 -6.90 5.31 41.65
N ILE A 14 -6.08 5.47 40.61
CA ILE A 14 -5.26 6.66 40.40
C ILE A 14 -6.16 7.71 39.74
N GLU A 15 -6.56 8.72 40.51
CA GLU A 15 -7.24 9.90 39.97
C GLU A 15 -6.29 10.66 39.02
N PRO A 16 -6.72 11.00 37.80
CA PRO A 16 -5.93 11.85 36.93
C PRO A 16 -5.89 13.27 37.52
N HIS A 17 -4.69 13.70 37.91
CA HIS A 17 -4.43 15.08 38.28
C HIS A 17 -4.85 16.01 37.13
N ALA A 18 -5.76 16.94 37.45
CA ALA A 18 -6.20 18.01 36.58
C ALA A 18 -5.00 18.80 36.05
N THR A 19 -4.61 18.52 34.81
CA THR A 19 -3.64 19.33 34.08
C THR A 19 -4.35 20.60 33.63
N ASN A 20 -3.74 21.74 33.96
CA ASN A 20 -4.24 23.08 33.67
C ASN A 20 -4.70 23.17 32.20
N GLY A 21 -6.00 23.41 32.02
CA GLY A 21 -6.69 23.34 30.74
C GLY A 21 -6.18 24.37 29.74
N ILE A 22 -5.18 23.99 28.95
CA ILE A 22 -4.90 24.65 27.68
C ILE A 22 -6.07 24.31 26.77
N SER A 23 -6.86 25.31 26.41
CA SER A 23 -7.99 25.15 25.50
C SER A 23 -7.52 24.47 24.21
N TRP A 24 -8.28 23.47 23.74
CA TRP A 24 -8.03 22.78 22.47
C TRP A 24 -7.91 23.75 21.29
N LYS A 25 -8.56 24.93 21.37
CA LYS A 25 -8.42 26.00 20.38
C LYS A 25 -7.00 26.56 20.32
N THR A 26 -6.33 26.70 21.48
CA THR A 26 -4.94 27.16 21.55
C THR A 26 -3.99 26.13 20.93
N VAL A 27 -4.23 24.85 21.16
CA VAL A 27 -3.43 23.76 20.56
C VAL A 27 -3.59 23.76 19.03
N ALA A 28 -4.81 23.90 18.52
CA ALA A 28 -5.07 23.96 17.09
C ALA A 28 -4.40 25.16 16.41
N ILE A 29 -4.43 26.34 17.04
CA ILE A 29 -3.79 27.55 16.51
C ILE A 29 -2.26 27.37 16.47
N ILE A 30 -1.65 26.86 17.53
CA ILE A 30 -0.20 26.62 17.58
C ILE A 30 0.20 25.61 16.49
N SER A 31 -0.57 24.52 16.33
CA SER A 31 -0.32 23.51 15.30
C SER A 31 -0.37 24.09 13.88
N LEU A 32 -1.36 24.95 13.59
CA LEU A 32 -1.48 25.64 12.29
C LEU A 32 -0.30 26.57 12.02
N VAL A 33 0.13 27.35 13.02
CA VAL A 33 1.26 28.29 12.87
C VAL A 33 2.56 27.53 12.62
N VAL A 34 2.83 26.47 13.39
CA VAL A 34 4.04 25.65 13.24
C VAL A 34 4.07 24.95 11.88
N SER A 35 2.95 24.37 11.45
CA SER A 35 2.84 23.69 10.15
C SER A 35 3.02 24.65 8.97
N GLY A 36 2.43 25.85 9.05
CA GLY A 36 2.59 26.89 8.03
C GLY A 36 4.03 27.39 7.91
N LEU A 37 4.72 27.59 9.05
CA LEU A 37 6.12 28.02 9.06
C LEU A 37 7.05 26.96 8.47
N LEU A 38 6.81 25.69 8.79
CA LEU A 38 7.57 24.57 8.23
C LEU A 38 7.39 24.48 6.71
N PHE A 39 6.17 24.64 6.21
CA PHE A 39 5.87 24.62 4.79
C PHE A 39 6.60 25.75 4.02
N LEU A 40 6.62 26.96 4.58
CA LEU A 40 7.34 28.09 3.99
C LEU A 40 8.86 27.86 3.95
N LEU A 41 9.44 27.23 4.97
CA LEU A 41 10.86 26.88 4.97
C LEU A 41 11.20 25.85 3.89
N ILE A 42 10.36 24.84 3.67
CA ILE A 42 10.55 23.84 2.61
C ILE A 42 10.51 24.51 1.23
N LEU A 43 9.53 25.39 1.00
CA LEU A 43 9.44 26.14 -0.27
C LEU A 43 10.68 27.02 -0.51
N ALA A 44 11.18 27.68 0.53
CA ALA A 44 12.39 28.50 0.43
C ALA A 44 13.65 27.66 0.10
N LEU A 45 13.74 26.42 0.62
CA LEU A 45 14.83 25.50 0.31
C LEU A 45 14.75 24.97 -1.14
N ILE A 46 13.56 24.70 -1.66
CA ILE A 46 13.36 24.28 -3.05
C ILE A 46 13.75 25.41 -4.01
N ALA A 47 13.30 26.64 -3.72
CA ALA A 47 13.60 27.81 -4.55
C ALA A 47 15.11 28.17 -4.59
N ARG A 48 15.89 27.74 -3.60
CA ARG A 48 17.34 27.98 -3.54
C ARG A 48 18.20 26.89 -4.19
N ARG A 49 17.62 25.83 -4.76
CA ARG A 49 18.44 24.83 -5.45
C ARG A 49 19.10 25.48 -6.68
N PRO A 50 20.45 25.54 -6.73
CA PRO A 50 21.14 26.06 -7.89
C PRO A 50 20.80 25.18 -9.09
N MET A 51 20.29 25.81 -10.16
CA MET A 51 20.15 25.12 -11.45
C MET A 51 21.54 24.68 -11.89
N LEU A 52 21.80 23.37 -11.85
CA LEU A 52 23.01 22.82 -12.43
C LEU A 52 23.01 23.15 -13.93
N PRO A 53 24.14 23.64 -14.48
CA PRO A 53 24.25 23.84 -15.91
C PRO A 53 24.05 22.50 -16.63
N PRO A 54 23.37 22.50 -17.78
CA PRO A 54 23.17 21.29 -18.57
C PRO A 54 24.53 20.67 -18.90
N GLN A 55 24.73 19.40 -18.55
CA GLN A 55 25.95 18.69 -18.88
C GLN A 55 26.04 18.50 -20.41
N PRO A 56 27.23 18.68 -21.01
CA PRO A 56 27.42 18.40 -22.43
C PRO A 56 27.23 16.91 -22.69
N LEU A 57 26.41 16.60 -23.70
CA LEU A 57 26.23 15.25 -24.25
C LEU A 57 27.59 14.68 -24.63
N GLY A 58 28.00 13.61 -23.96
CA GLY A 58 29.18 12.83 -24.33
C GLY A 58 29.05 12.21 -25.72
N PRO A 59 30.17 11.88 -26.38
CA PRO A 59 30.15 11.28 -27.72
C PRO A 59 29.45 9.91 -27.70
N LEU A 60 28.57 9.71 -28.68
CA LEU A 60 27.88 8.46 -28.95
C LEU A 60 28.87 7.31 -29.21
N PRO A 61 28.64 6.11 -28.64
CA PRO A 61 29.48 4.95 -28.91
C PRO A 61 29.34 4.51 -30.38
N LEU A 62 30.49 4.20 -30.97
CA LEU A 62 30.65 3.70 -32.33
C LEU A 62 29.88 2.41 -32.59
N GLU A 63 29.27 2.40 -33.77
CA GLU A 63 28.52 1.33 -34.43
C GLU A 63 29.28 -0.01 -34.44
N VAL A 64 28.72 -1.01 -33.75
CA VAL A 64 29.19 -2.39 -33.80
C VAL A 64 28.58 -3.07 -35.02
N ALA A 65 29.44 -3.53 -35.93
CA ALA A 65 29.05 -4.26 -37.13
C ALA A 65 28.21 -5.51 -36.79
N GLN A 66 26.97 -5.56 -37.30
CA GLN A 66 26.12 -6.73 -37.25
C GLN A 66 26.54 -7.76 -38.31
N PRO A 67 26.54 -9.08 -37.99
CA PRO A 67 26.72 -10.12 -38.99
C PRO A 67 25.46 -10.29 -39.86
N GLU A 68 25.65 -10.49 -41.17
CA GLU A 68 24.60 -10.80 -42.14
C GLU A 68 23.79 -12.04 -41.73
N ILE A 69 22.54 -11.80 -41.31
CA ILE A 69 21.52 -12.85 -41.19
C ILE A 69 20.87 -13.02 -42.56
N LYS A 70 21.04 -14.19 -43.16
CA LYS A 70 20.37 -14.60 -44.41
C LYS A 70 18.85 -14.45 -44.25
N GLN A 71 18.26 -13.58 -45.06
CA GLN A 71 16.81 -13.39 -45.20
C GLN A 71 16.17 -14.67 -45.77
N ASN A 72 15.45 -15.40 -44.92
CA ASN A 72 14.40 -16.29 -45.40
C ASN A 72 13.15 -15.45 -45.66
N ALA A 73 12.56 -15.64 -46.85
CA ALA A 73 11.39 -14.92 -47.32
C ALA A 73 10.23 -15.00 -46.30
N MET A 74 9.82 -13.85 -45.78
CA MET A 74 8.64 -13.68 -44.94
C MET A 74 7.41 -13.53 -45.85
N THR A 75 6.47 -14.45 -45.73
CA THR A 75 5.13 -14.32 -46.28
C THR A 75 4.43 -13.14 -45.58
N PRO A 76 3.76 -12.23 -46.30
CA PRO A 76 3.07 -11.09 -45.67
C PRO A 76 1.91 -11.58 -44.80
N VAL A 77 1.98 -11.29 -43.51
CA VAL A 77 0.87 -11.47 -42.57
C VAL A 77 -0.17 -10.39 -42.87
N PRO A 78 -1.45 -10.73 -43.10
CA PRO A 78 -2.48 -9.75 -43.37
C PRO A 78 -2.80 -8.97 -42.09
N THR A 79 -2.36 -7.71 -42.03
CA THR A 79 -2.71 -6.76 -40.97
C THR A 79 -4.15 -6.30 -41.14
N LYS A 80 -5.10 -7.07 -40.61
CA LYS A 80 -6.38 -6.53 -40.13
C LYS A 80 -6.26 -6.34 -38.63
N GLN A 81 -5.67 -5.22 -38.21
CA GLN A 81 -5.85 -4.76 -36.83
C GLN A 81 -7.27 -4.20 -36.74
N GLU A 82 -8.17 -5.05 -36.28
CA GLU A 82 -9.46 -4.64 -35.75
C GLU A 82 -9.14 -3.81 -34.50
N THR A 83 -9.37 -2.49 -34.57
CA THR A 83 -9.31 -1.63 -33.39
C THR A 83 -10.51 -1.99 -32.53
N GLU A 84 -10.33 -2.99 -31.66
CA GLU A 84 -11.27 -3.29 -30.61
C GLU A 84 -11.37 -2.03 -29.75
N LYS A 85 -12.57 -1.43 -29.74
CA LYS A 85 -12.89 -0.35 -28.82
C LYS A 85 -12.67 -0.90 -27.42
N ILE A 86 -11.58 -0.51 -26.78
CA ILE A 86 -11.38 -0.72 -25.36
C ILE A 86 -12.44 0.15 -24.70
N ASP A 87 -13.54 -0.46 -24.28
CA ASP A 87 -14.51 0.18 -23.42
C ASP A 87 -13.76 0.66 -22.19
N VAL A 88 -13.74 1.98 -21.98
CA VAL A 88 -13.15 2.61 -20.80
C VAL A 88 -14.04 2.21 -19.63
N PHE A 89 -13.70 1.10 -18.97
CA PHE A 89 -14.32 0.74 -17.71
C PHE A 89 -13.82 1.69 -16.63
N THR A 90 -14.61 2.70 -16.33
CA THR A 90 -14.48 3.50 -15.11
C THR A 90 -14.89 2.60 -13.94
N PHE A 91 -13.92 1.90 -13.36
CA PHE A 91 -14.15 1.12 -12.14
C PHE A 91 -14.21 2.08 -10.94
N PRO A 92 -15.32 2.15 -10.18
CA PRO A 92 -15.36 2.90 -8.94
C PRO A 92 -14.33 2.30 -7.97
N SER A 93 -13.34 3.11 -7.57
CA SER A 93 -12.17 2.70 -6.79
C SER A 93 -12.49 2.62 -5.30
N ASP A 94 -13.34 1.69 -4.87
CA ASP A 94 -14.01 1.80 -3.58
C ASP A 94 -14.34 0.42 -2.94
N ALA A 95 -13.43 -0.56 -2.99
CA ALA A 95 -13.66 -1.87 -2.37
C ALA A 95 -13.48 -1.85 -0.82
N PHE A 96 -14.42 -1.16 -0.18
CA PHE A 96 -15.11 -1.45 1.10
C PHE A 96 -16.51 -0.79 1.10
N PHE A 97 -16.89 -0.03 0.06
CA PHE A 97 -18.15 0.72 -0.03
C PHE A 97 -19.41 -0.13 -0.23
N LEU A 98 -19.32 -1.46 -0.37
CA LEU A 98 -20.52 -2.30 -0.42
C LEU A 98 -21.15 -2.51 0.97
N ARG A 99 -20.40 -2.29 2.05
CA ARG A 99 -20.91 -2.18 3.42
C ARG A 99 -20.33 -0.91 4.03
N GLU A 100 -21.07 0.20 3.93
CA GLU A 100 -20.78 1.49 4.60
C GLU A 100 -19.97 1.30 5.90
N GLY A 101 -18.65 1.47 5.86
CA GLY A 101 -17.78 1.17 6.99
C GLY A 101 -16.38 1.71 6.74
N GLU A 102 -15.52 1.61 7.75
CA GLU A 102 -14.13 2.08 7.70
C GLU A 102 -13.20 0.96 8.15
N ALA A 103 -12.07 0.82 7.46
CA ALA A 103 -11.00 -0.10 7.81
C ALA A 103 -9.75 0.71 8.16
N SER A 104 -9.15 0.43 9.31
CA SER A 104 -7.94 1.13 9.77
C SER A 104 -6.87 0.14 10.19
N VAL A 105 -5.63 0.61 10.18
CA VAL A 105 -4.46 -0.20 10.46
C VAL A 105 -3.55 0.53 11.43
N GLN A 106 -3.04 -0.18 12.44
CA GLN A 106 -2.12 0.36 13.42
C GLN A 106 -0.98 -0.62 13.71
N SER A 107 0.26 -0.13 13.64
CA SER A 107 1.43 -0.88 14.11
C SER A 107 1.40 -1.00 15.63
N LEU A 108 1.49 -2.22 16.14
CA LEU A 108 1.52 -2.53 17.58
C LEU A 108 2.96 -2.74 18.08
N SER A 109 3.78 -3.45 17.31
CA SER A 109 5.18 -3.69 17.65
C SER A 109 6.00 -4.04 16.41
N GLN A 110 7.22 -3.51 16.33
CA GLN A 110 8.20 -3.84 15.29
C GLN A 110 9.43 -4.49 15.92
N ASN A 111 9.89 -5.60 15.33
CA ASN A 111 11.12 -6.28 15.68
C ASN A 111 11.99 -6.45 14.43
N PHE A 112 12.93 -5.52 14.26
CA PHE A 112 13.87 -5.48 13.14
C PHE A 112 14.88 -6.64 13.16
N ASP A 113 15.19 -7.23 14.32
CA ASP A 113 16.11 -8.38 14.40
C ASP A 113 15.50 -9.63 13.76
N THR A 114 14.17 -9.76 13.86
CA THR A 114 13.43 -10.90 13.30
C THR A 114 12.69 -10.60 12.00
N ASP A 115 12.77 -9.35 11.51
CA ASP A 115 11.96 -8.82 10.41
C ASP A 115 10.47 -9.14 10.58
N LYS A 116 9.93 -8.80 11.76
CA LYS A 116 8.51 -9.02 12.08
C LYS A 116 7.86 -7.78 12.67
N GLU A 117 6.65 -7.52 12.21
CA GLU A 117 5.76 -6.49 12.70
C GLU A 117 4.41 -7.10 13.05
N LEU A 118 3.88 -6.71 14.21
CA LEU A 118 2.50 -7.00 14.61
C LEU A 118 1.66 -5.77 14.33
N VAL A 119 0.57 -5.98 13.62
CA VAL A 119 -0.33 -4.93 13.17
C VAL A 119 -1.75 -5.28 13.60
N GLU A 120 -2.49 -4.30 14.09
CA GLU A 120 -3.91 -4.39 14.31
C GLU A 120 -4.66 -3.86 13.09
N LEU A 121 -5.53 -4.69 12.52
CA LEU A 121 -6.52 -4.29 11.52
C LEU A 121 -7.87 -4.18 12.23
N THR A 122 -8.46 -2.99 12.20
CA THR A 122 -9.78 -2.73 12.77
C THR A 122 -10.78 -2.49 11.64
N LEU A 123 -11.87 -3.26 11.64
CA LEU A 123 -13.00 -3.09 10.74
C LEU A 123 -14.19 -2.54 11.52
N SER A 124 -14.71 -1.40 11.10
CA SER A 124 -15.85 -0.73 11.74
C SER A 124 -17.02 -0.60 10.76
N GLY A 125 -18.15 -1.22 11.11
CA GLY A 125 -19.38 -1.13 10.31
C GLY A 125 -20.24 0.08 10.71
N ARG A 126 -20.64 0.93 9.76
CA ARG A 126 -21.45 2.13 10.02
C ARG A 126 -22.88 1.80 10.47
N ARG A 127 -23.45 0.69 9.98
CA ARG A 127 -24.81 0.25 10.32
C ARG A 127 -24.90 -0.54 11.62
N ASP A 128 -23.98 -1.48 11.79
CA ASP A 128 -24.09 -2.46 12.89
C ASP A 128 -23.34 -2.00 14.15
N LYS A 129 -22.52 -0.92 14.05
CA LYS A 129 -21.62 -0.43 15.12
C LYS A 129 -20.71 -1.50 15.71
N GLU A 130 -20.61 -2.64 15.05
CA GLU A 130 -19.75 -3.74 15.46
C GLU A 130 -18.35 -3.44 14.95
N GLU A 131 -17.44 -3.32 15.90
CA GLU A 131 -16.01 -3.16 15.65
C GLU A 131 -15.35 -4.53 15.82
N ARG A 132 -14.56 -4.92 14.82
CA ARG A 132 -13.84 -6.19 14.80
C ARG A 132 -12.36 -5.91 14.57
N SER A 133 -11.53 -6.38 15.49
CA SER A 133 -10.06 -6.25 15.40
C SER A 133 -9.41 -7.59 15.09
N TYR A 134 -8.36 -7.54 14.27
CA TYR A 134 -7.55 -8.69 13.86
C TYR A 134 -6.07 -8.37 14.07
N ILE A 135 -5.32 -9.33 14.61
CA ILE A 135 -3.87 -9.21 14.76
C ILE A 135 -3.19 -9.95 13.61
N ILE A 136 -2.38 -9.22 12.85
CA ILE A 136 -1.68 -9.72 11.69
C ILE A 136 -0.18 -9.65 11.98
N THR A 137 0.53 -10.74 11.67
CA THR A 137 2.00 -10.75 11.69
C THR A 137 2.51 -10.62 10.26
N MET A 138 3.37 -9.65 9.99
CA MET A 138 3.93 -9.37 8.66
C MET A 138 5.41 -8.98 8.76
N PRO A 139 6.16 -8.90 7.65
CA PRO A 139 7.50 -8.31 7.65
C PRO A 139 7.49 -6.86 8.13
N THR A 140 8.65 -6.34 8.54
CA THR A 140 8.75 -4.93 8.93
C THR A 140 8.68 -4.01 7.71
N PHE A 141 7.86 -2.96 7.80
CA PHE A 141 7.76 -1.92 6.79
C PHE A 141 7.96 -0.53 7.41
N ASP A 142 8.42 0.42 6.61
CA ASP A 142 8.59 1.81 7.04
C ASP A 142 7.23 2.49 7.24
N ASP A 143 6.26 2.12 6.40
CA ASP A 143 4.90 2.67 6.42
C ASP A 143 3.88 1.63 5.93
N ILE A 144 2.68 1.69 6.48
CA ILE A 144 1.54 0.84 6.14
C ILE A 144 0.34 1.77 5.94
N SER A 145 -0.15 1.81 4.71
CA SER A 145 -1.28 2.65 4.30
C SER A 145 -2.63 1.98 4.51
N GLU A 146 -3.71 2.71 4.23
CA GLU A 146 -5.10 2.27 4.41
C GLU A 146 -5.38 0.89 3.77
N PRO A 147 -5.93 -0.06 4.54
CA PRO A 147 -6.26 -1.39 4.04
C PRO A 147 -7.40 -1.39 3.03
N LYS A 148 -7.27 -2.24 2.01
CA LYS A 148 -8.35 -2.59 1.08
C LYS A 148 -8.89 -3.98 1.41
N ILE A 149 -10.20 -4.11 1.57
CA ILE A 149 -10.83 -5.32 2.10
C ILE A 149 -11.75 -5.94 1.03
N SER A 150 -11.65 -7.26 0.87
CA SER A 150 -12.54 -8.04 -0.01
C SER A 150 -14.01 -7.96 0.41
N PHE A 151 -14.96 -8.26 -0.48
CA PHE A 151 -16.38 -7.95 -0.23
C PHE A 151 -17.00 -8.71 0.95
N GLN A 152 -16.56 -9.96 1.18
CA GLN A 152 -16.94 -10.80 2.32
C GLN A 152 -15.91 -10.75 3.46
N GLU A 153 -14.98 -9.79 3.46
CA GLU A 153 -14.01 -9.58 4.55
C GLU A 153 -13.16 -10.82 4.86
N LYS A 154 -12.88 -11.65 3.84
CA LYS A 154 -12.04 -12.84 3.97
C LYS A 154 -10.55 -12.51 3.80
N TYR A 155 -10.28 -11.55 2.94
CA TYR A 155 -8.96 -11.12 2.53
C TYR A 155 -8.80 -9.62 2.67
N GLY A 156 -7.57 -9.22 2.97
CA GLY A 156 -7.13 -7.84 3.07
C GLY A 156 -5.89 -7.60 2.23
N CYS A 157 -5.67 -6.34 1.90
CA CYS A 157 -4.53 -5.89 1.13
C CYS A 157 -4.04 -4.56 1.68
N PHE A 158 -2.81 -4.53 2.20
CA PHE A 158 -2.16 -3.29 2.59
C PHE A 158 -1.32 -2.76 1.42
N SER A 159 -1.25 -1.45 1.24
CA SER A 159 -0.10 -0.86 0.55
C SER A 159 0.97 -0.54 1.58
N VAL A 160 2.18 -0.99 1.32
CA VAL A 160 3.31 -0.97 2.26
C VAL A 160 4.50 -0.26 1.65
N SER A 161 5.37 0.31 2.48
CA SER A 161 6.56 1.02 2.03
C SER A 161 7.81 0.46 2.68
N THR A 162 8.90 0.29 1.92
CA THR A 162 10.22 -0.02 2.48
C THR A 162 11.31 0.69 1.69
N SER A 163 12.21 1.39 2.38
CA SER A 163 13.33 2.12 1.79
C SER A 163 12.93 3.09 0.67
N GLY A 164 11.75 3.73 0.81
CA GLY A 164 11.20 4.65 -0.20
C GLY A 164 10.55 4.00 -1.42
N TYR A 165 10.44 2.66 -1.45
CA TYR A 165 9.69 1.93 -2.46
C TYR A 165 8.33 1.52 -1.92
N THR A 166 7.30 1.61 -2.76
CA THR A 166 5.95 1.13 -2.44
C THR A 166 5.75 -0.30 -2.92
N GLY A 167 4.99 -1.08 -2.17
CA GLY A 167 4.53 -2.41 -2.53
C GLY A 167 3.12 -2.69 -2.04
N TYR A 168 2.67 -3.93 -2.19
CA TYR A 168 1.43 -4.42 -1.58
C TYR A 168 1.70 -5.67 -0.73
N TYR A 169 0.83 -5.92 0.25
CA TYR A 169 0.83 -7.12 1.08
C TYR A 169 -0.59 -7.69 1.15
N VAL A 170 -0.82 -8.88 0.57
CA VAL A 170 -2.12 -9.56 0.54
C VAL A 170 -2.13 -10.70 1.55
N PHE A 171 -3.21 -10.79 2.32
CA PHE A 171 -3.33 -11.72 3.44
C PHE A 171 -4.78 -12.17 3.66
N LYS A 172 -4.95 -13.29 4.39
CA LYS A 172 -6.23 -13.71 4.95
C LYS A 172 -6.48 -13.00 6.27
N ILE A 173 -7.67 -12.43 6.45
CA ILE A 173 -7.98 -11.60 7.63
C ILE A 173 -8.08 -12.46 8.90
N GLN A 174 -8.72 -13.64 8.81
CA GLN A 174 -9.05 -14.45 9.98
C GLN A 174 -7.82 -14.94 10.77
N ASP A 175 -6.74 -15.30 10.07
CA ASP A 175 -5.53 -15.88 10.65
C ASP A 175 -4.27 -15.07 10.35
N GLY A 176 -4.40 -13.92 9.67
CA GLY A 176 -3.29 -13.08 9.23
C GLY A 176 -2.37 -13.77 8.21
N LYS A 177 -2.80 -14.90 7.61
CA LYS A 177 -1.93 -15.70 6.75
C LYS A 177 -1.55 -14.92 5.49
N HIS A 178 -0.25 -14.77 5.28
CA HIS A 178 0.33 -14.22 4.05
C HIS A 178 -0.08 -15.02 2.80
N ILE A 179 -0.36 -14.31 1.71
CA ILE A 179 -0.72 -14.87 0.40
C ILE A 179 0.30 -14.44 -0.63
N ASP A 180 0.47 -13.13 -0.81
CA ASP A 180 1.39 -12.56 -1.79
C ASP A 180 1.88 -11.18 -1.35
N THR A 181 3.06 -10.82 -1.83
CA THR A 181 3.66 -9.50 -1.59
C THR A 181 4.27 -8.97 -2.89
N GLY A 182 3.88 -7.77 -3.25
CA GLY A 182 4.43 -7.08 -4.41
C GLY A 182 5.85 -6.59 -4.17
N LYS A 183 6.63 -6.50 -5.25
CA LYS A 183 7.98 -5.93 -5.22
C LYS A 183 7.93 -4.39 -5.20
N GLN A 184 9.11 -3.77 -5.30
CA GLN A 184 9.25 -2.34 -5.48
C GLN A 184 8.35 -1.82 -6.61
N TYR A 185 7.74 -0.66 -6.39
CA TYR A 185 6.84 0.00 -7.33
C TYR A 185 5.62 -0.85 -7.70
N SER A 186 5.06 -1.53 -6.70
CA SER A 186 3.77 -2.19 -6.83
C SER A 186 2.74 -1.56 -5.89
N ASN A 187 1.47 -1.76 -6.20
CA ASN A 187 0.37 -1.24 -5.40
C ASN A 187 -0.88 -2.12 -5.51
N CYS A 188 -1.66 -2.13 -4.43
CA CYS A 188 -2.98 -2.71 -4.40
C CYS A 188 -4.00 -1.73 -4.98
N VAL A 189 -4.64 -2.09 -6.10
CA VAL A 189 -5.56 -1.18 -6.80
C VAL A 189 -6.96 -1.29 -6.22
N THR A 190 -7.62 -2.43 -6.34
CA THR A 190 -8.96 -2.65 -5.78
C THR A 190 -9.33 -4.13 -5.80
N TRP A 191 -10.13 -4.58 -4.83
CA TRP A 191 -10.81 -5.87 -4.93
C TRP A 191 -11.92 -5.77 -5.99
N ILE A 192 -12.06 -6.81 -6.82
CA ILE A 192 -13.13 -6.93 -7.82
C ILE A 192 -14.18 -7.95 -7.40
N ASP A 193 -13.83 -8.85 -6.47
CA ASP A 193 -14.76 -9.70 -5.73
C ASP A 193 -14.11 -10.20 -4.42
N ASP A 194 -14.63 -11.29 -3.86
CA ASP A 194 -14.19 -11.88 -2.61
C ASP A 194 -12.79 -12.48 -2.63
N HIS A 195 -12.29 -12.91 -3.78
CA HIS A 195 -11.01 -13.63 -3.88
C HIS A 195 -10.06 -12.94 -4.84
N ARG A 196 -10.53 -12.05 -5.71
CA ARG A 196 -9.72 -11.44 -6.77
C ARG A 196 -9.48 -9.96 -6.51
N VAL A 197 -8.21 -9.57 -6.58
CA VAL A 197 -7.74 -8.19 -6.42
C VAL A 197 -6.96 -7.77 -7.65
N ILE A 198 -7.20 -6.54 -8.12
CA ILE A 198 -6.35 -5.90 -9.11
C ILE A 198 -5.13 -5.32 -8.39
N ILE A 199 -3.96 -5.72 -8.86
CA ILE A 199 -2.67 -5.17 -8.43
C ILE A 199 -1.97 -4.53 -9.62
N ALA A 200 -1.15 -3.52 -9.36
CA ALA A 200 -0.28 -2.91 -10.35
C ALA A 200 1.17 -3.20 -9.95
N GLU A 201 2.01 -3.60 -10.90
CA GLU A 201 3.44 -3.80 -10.67
C GLU A 201 4.23 -3.17 -11.81
N LYS A 202 5.25 -2.39 -11.45
CA LYS A 202 6.25 -1.88 -12.39
C LYS A 202 7.49 -2.77 -12.34
N LEU A 203 7.94 -3.25 -13.50
CA LEU A 203 9.18 -4.02 -13.57
C LEU A 203 10.38 -3.09 -13.35
N TYR A 204 11.36 -3.56 -12.57
CA TYR A 204 12.60 -2.82 -12.33
C TYR A 204 13.30 -2.49 -13.65
N ASP A 205 13.82 -1.27 -13.76
CA ASP A 205 14.46 -0.73 -14.97
C ASP A 205 13.58 -0.63 -16.24
N THR A 206 12.25 -0.70 -16.09
CA THR A 206 11.33 -0.49 -17.21
C THR A 206 10.44 0.74 -17.00
N GLN A 207 9.92 1.26 -18.10
CA GLN A 207 8.79 2.20 -18.08
C GLN A 207 7.44 1.47 -18.09
N GLU A 208 7.45 0.14 -17.93
CA GLU A 208 6.25 -0.68 -18.07
C GLU A 208 5.58 -0.92 -16.72
N ILE A 209 4.28 -0.61 -16.66
CA ILE A 209 3.40 -0.97 -15.55
C ILE A 209 2.43 -2.02 -16.05
N SER A 210 2.44 -3.18 -15.40
CA SER A 210 1.49 -4.26 -15.66
C SER A 210 0.42 -4.30 -14.57
N PHE A 211 -0.82 -4.47 -15.00
CA PHE A 211 -1.96 -4.70 -14.13
C PHE A 211 -2.29 -6.18 -14.16
N TYR A 212 -2.51 -6.75 -12.99
CA TYR A 212 -2.83 -8.16 -12.84
C TYR A 212 -4.10 -8.34 -12.02
N ILE A 213 -4.84 -9.42 -12.32
CA ILE A 213 -5.77 -10.02 -11.37
C ILE A 213 -4.96 -11.04 -10.57
N LEU A 214 -4.86 -10.82 -9.26
CA LEU A 214 -4.38 -11.82 -8.31
C LEU A 214 -5.60 -12.49 -7.67
N ASP A 215 -5.69 -13.80 -7.81
CA ASP A 215 -6.65 -14.65 -7.10
C ASP A 215 -6.01 -15.11 -5.78
N ALA A 216 -6.50 -14.57 -4.67
CA ALA A 216 -5.98 -14.78 -3.32
C ALA A 216 -6.32 -16.16 -2.75
N GLU A 217 -7.28 -16.89 -3.34
CA GLU A 217 -7.60 -18.25 -2.93
C GLU A 217 -6.60 -19.25 -3.51
N THR A 218 -6.30 -19.10 -4.80
CA THR A 218 -5.40 -19.99 -5.56
C THR A 218 -3.96 -19.50 -5.63
N ASN A 219 -3.71 -18.25 -5.21
CA ASN A 219 -2.45 -17.53 -5.40
C ASN A 219 -2.00 -17.49 -6.88
N SER A 220 -2.96 -17.37 -7.79
CA SER A 220 -2.68 -17.29 -9.23
C SER A 220 -2.75 -15.83 -9.71
N LYS A 221 -1.86 -15.46 -10.63
CA LYS A 221 -1.73 -14.09 -11.14
C LYS A 221 -1.93 -14.09 -12.66
N GLN A 222 -2.86 -13.28 -13.16
CA GLN A 222 -3.15 -13.14 -14.58
C GLN A 222 -2.93 -11.69 -15.02
N VAL A 223 -2.12 -11.47 -16.07
CA VAL A 223 -1.95 -10.15 -16.68
C VAL A 223 -3.25 -9.72 -17.35
N ILE A 224 -3.70 -8.51 -17.05
CA ILE A 224 -4.84 -7.85 -17.72
C ILE A 224 -4.32 -6.95 -18.84
N SER A 225 -3.33 -6.11 -18.53
CA SER A 225 -2.81 -5.10 -19.44
C SER A 225 -1.43 -4.63 -19.01
N THR A 226 -0.63 -4.16 -19.97
CA THR A 226 0.66 -3.51 -19.72
C THR A 226 0.68 -2.14 -20.41
N LEU A 227 1.09 -1.10 -19.69
CA LEU A 227 1.18 0.27 -20.17
C LEU A 227 2.63 0.76 -20.08
N THR A 228 3.08 1.50 -21.09
CA THR A 228 4.37 2.21 -21.06
C THR A 228 4.14 3.65 -20.59
N GLN A 229 4.89 4.08 -19.57
CA GLN A 229 4.87 5.44 -19.02
C GLN A 229 5.85 6.39 -19.71
#